data_AF-G0HMU9-F1
#
_entry.id   AF-G0HMU9-F1
#
_cell.length_a   1.000
_cell.length_b   1.000
_cell.length_c   1.000
_cell.angle_alpha   90.00
_cell.angle_beta   90.00
_cell.angle_gamma   90.00
#
_symmetry.space_group_name_H-M   'P 1'
#
loop_
_entity.id
_entity.type
_entity.pdbx_description
1 polymer ?
#
loop_
_entity_poly.entity_id
_entity_poly.type
_entity_poly.pdbx_seq_one_letter_code
_entity_poly.pdbx_strand_id
1 'polypeptide(L)' 'MRTLGWLFVFLGLLLLLKEFHPSFLDWLRPYAPYIKDAFWGVTLVAFGLYMLTRRALRRAVLVLYLIYLLLYLVV' A
#
# COMPACT_ATOMS: atom_id res chain seq x y z
N MET A 1 16.55 -13.60 3.93
CA MET A 1 17.12 -13.20 2.61
C MET A 1 16.07 -13.09 1.51
N ARG A 2 15.15 -14.06 1.33
CA ARG A 2 14.04 -13.94 0.34
C ARG A 2 13.11 -12.73 0.54
N THR A 3 12.79 -12.36 1.78
CA THR A 3 11.93 -11.21 2.11
C THR A 3 12.50 -9.87 1.68
N LEU A 4 13.82 -9.69 1.79
CA LEU A 4 14.50 -8.48 1.31
C LEU A 4 14.46 -8.39 -0.22
N GLY A 5 14.62 -9.51 -0.93
CA GLY A 5 14.46 -9.55 -2.39
C GLY A 5 13.07 -9.13 -2.84
N TRP A 6 12.03 -9.60 -2.15
CA TRP A 6 10.66 -9.14 -2.39
C TRP A 6 10.48 -7.65 -2.10
N LEU A 7 11.14 -7.11 -1.07
CA LEU A 7 11.11 -5.69 -0.75
C LEU A 7 11.74 -4.84 -1.87
N PHE A 8 12.89 -5.26 -2.40
CA PHE A 8 13.56 -4.55 -3.50
C PHE A 8 12.80 -4.65 -4.82
N VAL A 9 12.22 -5.81 -5.15
CA VAL A 9 11.34 -5.95 -6.32
C VAL A 9 10.11 -5.07 -6.18
N PHE A 10 9.50 -5.02 -4.99
CA PHE A 10 8.36 -4.16 -4.70
C PHE A 10 8.71 -2.67 -4.80
N LEU A 11 9.84 -2.25 -4.22
CA LEU A 11 10.37 -0.88 -4.33
C LEU A 11 10.72 -0.50 -5.77
N GLY A 12 11.32 -1.41 -6.54
CA GLY A 12 11.64 -1.20 -7.96
C GLY A 12 10.38 -1.07 -8.81
N LEU A 13 9.38 -1.91 -8.56
CA LEU A 13 8.07 -1.82 -9.23
C LEU A 13 7.38 -0.49 -8.90
N LEU A 14 7.45 -0.05 -7.63
CA LEU A 14 6.91 1.24 -7.18
C LEU A 14 7.56 2.43 -7.88
N LEU A 15 8.89 2.43 -7.99
CA LEU A 15 9.64 3.49 -8.68
C LEU A 15 9.28 3.52 -10.17
N LEU A 16 9.24 2.36 -10.82
CA LEU A 16 8.80 2.26 -12.22
C LEU A 16 7.37 2.78 -12.38
N LEU A 17 6.44 2.42 -11.51
CA LEU A 17 5.05 2.86 -11.59
C LEU A 17 4.90 4.38 -11.44
N LYS A 18 5.73 5.00 -10.60
CA LYS A 18 5.81 6.46 -10.45
C LYS A 18 6.37 7.13 -11.71
N GLU A 19 7.33 6.50 -12.39
CA GLU A 19 7.94 6.99 -13.62
C GLU A 19 7.02 6.83 -14.85
N PHE A 20 6.18 5.79 -14.86
CA PHE A 20 5.41 5.33 -16.04
C PHE A 20 4.13 6.12 -16.39
N HIS A 21 3.90 7.32 -15.83
CA HIS A 21 3.05 8.42 -16.34
C HIS A 21 2.13 9.06 -15.27
N PRO A 22 2.02 10.40 -15.23
CA PRO A 22 1.04 11.14 -14.42
C PRO A 22 -0.41 10.98 -14.90
N SER A 23 -0.63 10.57 -16.15
CA SER A 23 -1.95 10.55 -16.81
C SER A 23 -2.92 9.52 -16.22
N PHE A 24 -2.41 8.40 -15.71
CA PHE A 24 -3.23 7.38 -15.04
C PHE A 24 -3.64 7.80 -13.62
N LEU A 25 -2.89 8.73 -13.04
CA LEU A 25 -3.08 9.24 -11.69
C LEU A 25 -3.87 10.54 -11.65
N ASP A 26 -4.12 11.20 -12.78
CA ASP A 26 -4.93 12.42 -12.84
C ASP A 26 -6.35 12.21 -12.30
N TRP A 27 -6.94 11.03 -12.48
CA TRP A 27 -8.23 10.69 -11.87
C TRP A 27 -8.14 10.44 -10.35
N LEU A 28 -6.96 10.04 -9.87
CA LEU A 28 -6.71 9.73 -8.46
C LEU A 28 -6.16 10.93 -7.67
N ARG A 29 -5.62 11.96 -8.35
CA ARG A 29 -5.18 13.24 -7.79
C ARG A 29 -6.18 13.90 -6.84
N PRO A 30 -7.49 14.01 -7.13
CA PRO A 30 -8.45 14.60 -6.18
C PRO A 30 -8.62 13.76 -4.91
N TYR A 31 -8.35 12.45 -4.97
CA TYR A 31 -8.42 11.54 -3.82
C TYR A 31 -7.10 11.46 -3.03
N ALA A 32 -6.03 12.06 -3.55
CA ALA A 32 -4.71 12.10 -2.93
C ALA A 32 -4.66 12.60 -1.50
N PRO A 33 -5.23 13.77 -1.17
CA PRO A 33 -5.21 14.27 0.20
C PRO A 33 -5.95 13.30 1.14
N TYR A 34 -7.09 12.77 0.73
CA TYR A 34 -7.88 11.84 1.56
C TYR A 34 -7.14 10.54 1.87
N ILE A 35 -6.39 9.99 0.91
CA ILE A 35 -5.58 8.77 1.11
C ILE A 35 -4.40 9.07 2.04
N LYS A 36 -3.79 10.25 1.92
CA LYS A 36 -2.66 10.66 2.77
C LYS A 36 -3.08 10.95 4.21
N ASP A 37 -4.19 11.65 4.40
CA ASP A 37 -4.71 12.00 5.72
C ASP A 37 -5.26 10.78 6.46
N ALA A 38 -5.88 9.84 5.73
CA ALA A 38 -6.38 8.59 6.31
C ALA A 38 -5.28 7.56 6.62
N PHE A 39 -4.02 7.81 6.25
CA PHE A 39 -2.92 6.85 6.38
C PHE A 39 -2.81 6.25 7.78
N TRP A 40 -2.81 7.09 8.82
CA TRP A 40 -2.70 6.62 10.20
C TRP A 40 -3.93 5.84 10.66
N GLY A 41 -5.13 6.24 10.23
CA GLY A 41 -6.37 5.53 10.53
C GLY A 41 -6.40 4.13 9.90
N VAL A 42 -6.05 4.03 8.62
CA VAL A 42 -5.98 2.75 7.91
C VAL A 42 -4.89 1.85 8.47
N THR A 43 -3.75 2.43 8.87
CA THR A 43 -2.66 1.69 9.52
C THR A 43 -3.10 1.10 10.86
N LEU A 44 -3.78 1.87 11.70
CA LEU A 44 -4.32 1.40 12.98
C LEU A 44 -5.39 0.31 12.79
N VAL A 45 -6.29 0.48 11.82
CA VAL A 45 -7.31 -0.52 11.49
C VAL A 45 -6.66 -1.81 10.98
N ALA A 46 -5.71 -1.71 10.06
CA ALA A 46 -4.99 -2.87 9.53
C ALA A 46 -4.20 -3.58 10.63
N PHE A 47 -3.57 -2.82 11.54
CA PHE A 47 -2.85 -3.37 12.69
C PHE A 47 -3.78 -4.07 13.68
N GLY A 48 -4.92 -3.46 14.00
CA GLY A 48 -5.96 -4.06 14.83
C GLY A 48 -6.52 -5.35 14.22
N LEU A 49 -6.83 -5.33 12.91
CA LEU A 49 -7.28 -6.52 12.19
C LEU A 49 -6.20 -7.61 12.20
N TYR A 50 -4.94 -7.25 12.00
CA TYR A 50 -3.81 -8.18 12.00
C TYR A 50 -3.64 -8.87 13.37
N MET A 51 -3.84 -8.14 14.47
CA MET A 51 -3.82 -8.71 15.82
C MET A 51 -5.00 -9.64 16.07
N LEU A 52 -6.21 -9.28 15.61
CA LEU A 52 -7.44 -10.05 15.84
C LEU A 52 -7.59 -11.28 14.92
N THR A 53 -6.96 -11.29 13.74
CA THR A 53 -7.15 -12.37 12.75
C THR A 53 -6.25 -13.59 12.97
N ARG A 54 -6.81 -14.77 12.66
CA ARG A 54 -6.09 -16.05 12.60
C ARG A 54 -5.08 -16.08 11.43
N ARG A 55 -4.07 -16.95 11.50
CA ARG A 55 -2.94 -17.03 10.53
C ARG A 55 -3.33 -16.95 9.05
N ALA A 56 -4.48 -17.53 8.65
CA ALA A 56 -4.95 -17.50 7.27
C ALA A 56 -5.40 -16.10 6.81
N LEU A 57 -6.09 -15.35 7.67
CA LEU A 57 -6.61 -14.01 7.37
C LEU A 57 -5.55 -12.92 7.53
N ARG A 58 -4.49 -13.14 8.32
CA ARG A 58 -3.37 -12.19 8.42
C ARG A 58 -2.70 -11.90 7.08
N ARG A 59 -2.59 -12.90 6.20
CA ARG A 59 -2.08 -12.69 4.83
C ARG A 59 -2.99 -11.76 4.03
N ALA A 60 -4.30 -11.94 4.11
CA ALA A 60 -5.24 -11.07 3.41
C ALA A 60 -5.13 -9.62 3.91
N VAL A 61 -5.06 -9.43 5.24
CA VAL A 61 -4.86 -8.10 5.84
C VAL A 61 -3.56 -7.46 5.39
N LEU A 62 -2.46 -8.21 5.38
CA LEU A 62 -1.17 -7.72 4.89
C LEU A 62 -1.21 -7.36 3.41
N VAL A 63 -1.86 -8.18 2.57
CA VAL A 63 -2.00 -7.90 1.13
C VAL A 63 -2.85 -6.65 0.89
N LEU A 64 -3.99 -6.52 1.58
CA LEU A 64 -4.84 -5.31 1.55
C LEU A 64 -4.07 -4.07 1.99
N TYR A 65 -3.30 -4.18 3.07
CA TYR A 65 -2.45 -3.09 3.55
C TYR A 65 -1.33 -2.76 2.56
N LEU A 66 -0.74 -3.76 1.90
CA LEU A 66 0.29 -3.56 0.88
C LEU A 66 -0.27 -2.81 -0.34
N ILE A 67 -1.49 -3.14 -0.77
CA ILE A 67 -2.21 -2.45 -1.84
C ILE A 67 -2.50 -1.00 -1.44
N TYR A 68 -2.94 -0.77 -0.19
CA TYR A 68 -3.13 0.58 0.34
C TYR A 68 -1.82 1.38 0.37
N LEU A 69 -0.72 0.74 0.77
CA LEU A 69 0.60 1.36 0.80
C LEU A 69 1.07 1.74 -0.61
N LEU A 70 0.79 0.88 -1.60
CA LEU A 70 0.99 1.17 -3.02
C LEU A 70 0.22 2.42 -3.44
N LEU A 71 -1.08 2.50 -3.13
CA LEU A 71 -1.90 3.68 -3.43
C LEU A 71 -1.34 4.94 -2.76
N TYR A 72 -0.95 4.87 -1.49
CA TYR A 72 -0.35 5.99 -0.76
C TYR A 72 0.95 6.50 -1.39
N LEU A 73 1.76 5.61 -1.94
CA LEU A 73 3.10 5.96 -2.44
C LEU A 73 3.08 6.47 -3.89
N VAL A 74 2.09 6.02 -4.66
CA VAL A 74 1.86 6.44 -6.05
C VAL A 74 1.13 7.78 -6.12
N VAL A 75 0.28 8.07 -5.13
CA VAL A 75 -0.55 9.28 -5.03
C VAL A 75 0.13 10.38 -4.22
#